data_AF-A0A267DVV2-F1
#
_entry.id   AF-A0A267DVV2-F1
#
_cell.length_a   1.000
_cell.length_b   1.000
_cell.length_c   1.000
_cell.angle_alpha   90.00
_cell.angle_beta   90.00
_cell.angle_gamma   90.00
#
_symmetry.space_group_name_H-M   'P 1'
#
loop_
_entity.id
_entity.type
_entity.pdbx_description
1 polymer ?
#
loop_
_entity_poly.entity_id
_entity_poly.type
_entity_poly.pdbx_seq_one_letter_code
_entity_poly.pdbx_strand_id
1 'polypeptide(L)'
;MASMRLLLLAFMGLACHLVRAASSSCLSASPGWQMRYEQDLGVCHYFRAAGSRQQVNFSTAESWCRDATSVSNLASIRLVRLSTDQQRTLVVRALTQVGIGYSNLWTEAQCNGSTNRYSWGTSSEVTELKSVACNSSLAVKFTGHVIPAADGSYKVNSVFSAVTLDNLGTTVCEYDVPRCDMSTASNFNWTRMQPDVDPIADGRIVKAACAPGFFRTSEVDGTPDSLIRNRYRCDHVSSASSIGTANLVAMNNTVVDHCKPMSCQGSVLLNLNLQVDFKETYRNRIDPNREYLFGESIPVECKTGYVKITNRTDINSTIDCRQNALKPNEGQWDPIFCTPVGCNKSAMSGAYDYNTMQMYKAYDRLKDRTYTSSETHMFPYYPNTVYVRCSTPGQFFRDRKYDKTFQCNLVPNSTIEATWSPVEGTLESSMQCQREFGALGGRSWLQSCPKQKSQ
;
A
#
# COMPACT_ATOMS: atom_id res chain seq x y z
N MET A 1 40.78 37.87 -20.22
CA MET A 1 40.51 37.29 -18.88
C MET A 1 39.87 38.29 -17.90
N ALA A 2 38.90 39.11 -18.34
CA ALA A 2 38.13 40.01 -17.45
C ALA A 2 36.60 39.86 -17.60
N SER A 3 36.11 39.19 -18.64
CA SER A 3 34.68 39.06 -18.94
C SER A 3 33.97 37.91 -18.19
N MET A 4 34.73 36.94 -17.65
CA MET A 4 34.17 35.75 -17.01
C MET A 4 33.91 35.93 -15.49
N ARG A 5 34.46 36.98 -14.88
CA ARG A 5 34.22 37.32 -13.47
C ARG A 5 32.96 38.17 -13.25
N LEU A 6 32.51 38.93 -14.25
CA LEU A 6 31.25 39.70 -14.14
C LEU A 6 30.00 38.82 -14.27
N LEU A 7 30.04 37.73 -15.05
CA LEU A 7 28.90 36.82 -15.16
C LEU A 7 28.66 36.01 -13.88
N LEU A 8 29.71 35.65 -13.13
CA LEU A 8 29.56 34.95 -11.85
C LEU A 8 29.02 35.85 -10.71
N LEU A 9 29.28 37.16 -10.77
CA LEU A 9 28.68 38.13 -9.84
C LEU A 9 27.23 38.48 -10.21
N ALA A 10 26.87 38.47 -11.49
CA ALA A 10 25.48 38.65 -11.93
C ALA A 10 24.59 37.42 -11.59
N PHE A 11 25.13 36.20 -11.65
CA PHE A 11 24.40 35.00 -11.23
C PHE A 11 24.32 34.84 -9.69
N MET A 12 25.30 35.33 -8.92
CA MET A 12 25.18 35.39 -7.46
C MET A 12 24.26 36.51 -6.96
N GLY A 13 24.08 37.59 -7.73
CA GLY A 13 23.12 38.66 -7.43
C GLY A 13 21.64 38.30 -7.71
N LEU A 14 21.38 37.42 -8.69
CA LEU A 14 20.01 36.98 -9.01
C LEU A 14 19.53 35.74 -8.24
N ALA A 15 20.43 34.96 -7.64
CA ALA A 15 20.05 33.86 -6.74
C ALA A 15 19.69 34.33 -5.31
N CYS A 16 19.97 35.58 -4.95
CA CYS A 16 19.65 36.17 -3.64
C CYS A 16 18.29 36.89 -3.56
N HIS A 17 17.49 36.91 -4.63
CA HIS A 17 16.21 37.64 -4.66
C HIS A 17 14.95 36.77 -4.83
N LEU A 18 15.02 35.48 -4.54
CA LEU A 18 13.83 34.62 -4.40
C LEU A 18 13.73 33.91 -3.04
N VAL A 19 14.38 34.43 -2.00
CA VAL A 19 13.84 34.30 -0.64
C VAL A 19 12.78 35.38 -0.48
N ARG A 20 11.64 35.19 -1.13
CA ARG A 20 10.46 36.02 -0.89
C ARG A 20 10.04 35.78 0.56
N ALA A 21 10.41 36.73 1.41
CA ALA A 21 9.90 37.02 2.76
C ALA A 21 9.44 35.80 3.59
N ALA A 22 10.32 35.34 4.49
CA ALA A 22 10.00 34.40 5.56
C ALA A 22 9.03 34.96 6.64
N SER A 23 8.07 35.84 6.31
CA SER A 23 7.43 36.69 7.34
C SER A 23 5.92 36.93 7.27
N SER A 24 5.15 36.49 6.26
CA SER A 24 3.67 36.69 6.31
C SER A 24 2.92 35.56 7.02
N SER A 25 3.47 34.34 6.98
CA SER A 25 2.84 33.12 7.50
C SER A 25 2.99 32.95 9.01
N CYS A 26 4.17 33.32 9.53
CA CYS A 26 4.54 33.19 10.93
C CYS A 26 4.22 34.47 11.71
N LEU A 27 3.77 34.32 12.95
CA LEU A 27 3.69 35.42 13.89
C LEU A 27 5.08 36.00 14.15
N SER A 28 5.20 37.33 14.20
CA SER A 28 6.48 38.01 14.43
C SER A 28 7.16 37.46 15.69
N ALA A 29 8.46 37.18 15.61
CA ALA A 29 9.24 36.70 16.75
C ALA A 29 9.40 37.79 17.81
N SER A 30 9.37 37.40 19.09
CA SER A 30 9.69 38.31 20.20
C SER A 30 11.16 38.77 20.14
N PRO A 31 11.52 39.91 20.76
CA PRO A 31 12.91 40.34 20.84
C PRO A 31 13.84 39.23 21.38
N GLY A 32 14.96 39.00 20.70
CA GLY A 32 15.92 37.93 21.04
C GLY A 32 15.57 36.54 20.46
N TRP A 33 14.45 36.42 19.73
CA TRP A 33 14.08 35.24 18.99
C TRP A 33 14.27 35.41 17.48
N GLN A 34 14.52 34.29 16.82
CA GLN A 34 14.54 34.13 15.38
C GLN A 34 13.48 33.11 15.00
N MET A 35 12.99 33.22 13.77
CA MET A 35 11.87 32.44 13.27
C MET A 35 12.17 31.88 11.89
N ARG A 36 11.58 30.73 11.59
CA ARG A 36 11.67 30.11 10.27
C ARG A 36 10.40 29.33 9.97
N TYR A 37 9.80 29.61 8.81
CA TYR A 37 8.70 28.81 8.30
C TYR A 37 9.21 27.55 7.59
N GLU A 38 8.61 26.41 7.89
CA GLU A 38 8.83 25.14 7.18
C GLU A 38 7.56 24.78 6.40
N GLN A 39 7.56 25.11 5.11
CA GLN A 39 6.40 24.99 4.23
C GLN A 39 5.91 23.53 4.08
N ASP A 40 6.82 22.56 4.19
CA ASP A 40 6.46 21.15 4.06
C ASP A 40 5.72 20.59 5.28
N LEU A 41 5.88 21.23 6.43
CA LEU A 41 5.20 20.88 7.67
C LEU A 41 4.04 21.83 7.98
N GLY A 42 4.04 23.04 7.40
CA GLY A 42 3.10 24.09 7.74
C GLY A 42 3.29 24.63 9.15
N VAL A 43 4.53 24.66 9.63
CA VAL A 43 4.86 25.10 11.00
C VAL A 43 5.93 26.17 10.99
N CYS A 44 5.91 27.01 12.01
CA CYS A 44 6.95 27.99 12.28
C CYS A 44 7.81 27.51 13.44
N HIS A 45 9.12 27.43 13.22
CA HIS A 45 10.09 27.16 14.26
C HIS A 45 10.66 28.47 14.80
N TYR A 46 10.62 28.62 16.13
CA TYR A 46 11.21 29.73 16.85
C TYR A 46 12.38 29.23 17.69
N PHE A 47 13.49 29.96 17.61
CA PHE A 47 14.71 29.64 18.33
C PHE A 47 15.42 30.91 18.78
N ARG A 48 16.16 30.81 19.88
CA ARG A 48 16.93 31.94 20.43
C ARG A 48 18.03 32.36 19.45
N ALA A 49 18.20 33.68 19.31
CA ALA A 49 19.26 34.25 18.48
C ALA A 49 20.64 33.76 18.96
N ALA A 50 21.60 33.60 18.04
CA ALA A 50 22.88 32.93 18.29
C ALA A 50 23.62 33.38 19.57
N GLY A 51 23.66 34.69 19.85
CA GLY A 51 24.30 35.25 21.05
C GLY A 51 23.53 35.09 22.37
N SER A 52 22.34 34.48 22.34
CA SER A 52 21.42 34.35 23.47
C SER A 52 20.92 32.91 23.68
N ARG A 53 21.57 31.95 23.02
CA ARG A 53 21.28 30.52 23.14
C ARG A 53 21.75 30.01 24.49
N GLN A 54 20.81 29.53 25.28
CA GLN A 54 21.07 28.93 26.58
C GLN A 54 20.34 27.59 26.65
N GLN A 55 20.97 26.64 27.32
CA GLN A 55 20.30 25.41 27.70
C GLN A 55 19.62 25.63 29.04
N VAL A 56 18.37 25.21 29.13
CA VAL A 56 17.52 25.42 30.31
C VAL A 56 16.82 24.14 30.70
N ASN A 57 16.27 24.10 31.91
CA ASN A 57 15.43 22.99 32.36
C ASN A 57 14.10 22.95 31.58
N PHE A 58 13.35 21.86 31.72
CA PHE A 58 12.15 21.62 30.92
C PHE A 58 11.06 22.69 31.11
N SER A 59 10.75 23.04 32.37
CA SER A 59 9.71 24.03 32.67
C SER A 59 10.04 25.42 32.14
N THR A 60 11.32 25.82 32.19
CA THR A 60 11.76 27.09 31.59
C THR A 60 11.66 27.04 30.07
N ALA A 61 11.99 25.91 29.44
CA ALA A 61 11.85 25.73 27.99
C ALA A 61 10.38 25.87 27.54
N GLU A 62 9.44 25.25 28.27
CA GLU A 62 8.01 25.39 28.00
C GLU A 62 7.53 26.83 28.17
N SER A 63 7.94 27.48 29.27
CA SER A 63 7.61 28.90 29.51
C SER A 63 8.14 29.78 28.38
N TRP A 64 9.38 29.57 27.95
CA TRP A 64 10.00 30.33 26.87
C TRP A 64 9.25 30.19 25.55
N CYS A 65 8.68 29.02 25.27
CA CYS A 65 7.86 28.86 24.07
C CYS A 65 6.58 29.69 24.10
N ARG A 66 5.99 29.94 25.27
CA ARG A 66 4.80 30.80 25.38
C ARG A 66 5.09 32.28 25.08
N ASP A 67 6.36 32.67 25.16
CA ASP A 67 6.85 34.04 24.95
C ASP A 67 7.66 34.22 23.66
N ALA A 68 7.79 33.15 22.85
CA ALA A 68 8.66 33.15 21.67
C ALA A 68 8.12 34.04 20.52
N THR A 69 6.83 34.38 20.54
CA THR A 69 6.17 35.20 19.53
C THR A 69 5.61 36.50 20.11
N SER A 70 5.38 37.47 19.23
CA SER A 70 4.67 38.73 19.49
C SER A 70 3.30 38.58 20.14
N VAL A 71 2.66 37.41 20.04
CA VAL A 71 1.44 37.07 20.76
C VAL A 71 1.77 36.11 21.90
N SER A 72 1.58 36.57 23.13
CA SER A 72 1.85 35.79 24.34
C SER A 72 0.77 34.72 24.59
N ASN A 73 1.15 33.59 25.18
CA ASN A 73 0.24 32.52 25.63
C ASN A 73 -0.64 31.90 24.54
N LEU A 74 -0.09 31.76 23.32
CA LEU A 74 -0.75 31.01 22.25
C LEU A 74 -0.91 29.54 22.66
N ALA A 75 -2.12 28.99 22.61
CA ALA A 75 -2.33 27.58 22.89
C ALA A 75 -1.66 26.64 21.85
N SER A 76 -1.42 27.14 20.64
CA SER A 76 -0.83 26.36 19.54
C SER A 76 0.70 26.43 19.46
N ILE A 77 1.37 27.22 20.32
CA ILE A 77 2.83 27.18 20.43
C ILE A 77 3.27 26.17 21.49
N ARG A 78 4.25 25.36 21.14
CA ARG A 78 4.74 24.24 21.95
C ARG A 78 6.24 24.05 21.77
N LEU A 79 6.83 23.15 22.54
CA LEU A 79 8.14 22.57 22.17
C LEU A 79 8.00 21.76 20.87
N VAL A 80 9.12 21.55 20.18
CA VAL A 80 9.12 20.88 18.88
C VAL A 80 8.53 19.47 18.93
N ARG A 81 7.75 19.11 17.90
CA ARG A 81 7.13 17.78 17.75
C ARG A 81 7.84 16.99 16.64
N LEU A 82 8.34 15.81 16.99
CA LEU A 82 9.20 14.99 16.11
C LEU A 82 8.64 13.58 15.90
N SER A 83 7.33 13.53 15.63
CA SER A 83 6.55 12.30 15.55
C SER A 83 6.76 11.48 14.28
N THR A 84 7.26 12.09 13.20
CA THR A 84 7.56 11.41 11.93
C THR A 84 9.01 11.61 11.50
N ASP A 85 9.53 10.72 10.66
CA ASP A 85 10.88 10.84 10.10
C ASP A 85 11.04 12.08 9.21
N GLN A 86 9.97 12.48 8.53
CA GLN A 86 9.95 13.72 7.75
C GLN A 86 10.10 14.95 8.67
N GLN A 87 9.38 15.01 9.79
CA GLN A 87 9.52 16.07 10.79
C GLN A 87 10.95 16.14 11.33
N ARG A 88 11.52 15.00 11.73
CA ARG A 88 12.91 14.91 12.22
C ARG A 88 13.91 15.44 11.20
N THR A 89 13.74 15.06 9.94
CA THR A 89 14.65 15.46 8.86
C THR A 89 14.59 16.96 8.59
N LEU A 90 13.39 17.52 8.47
CA LEU A 90 13.21 18.94 8.17
C LEU A 90 13.63 19.83 9.34
N VAL A 91 13.30 19.46 10.58
CA VAL A 91 13.71 20.21 11.78
C VAL A 91 15.23 20.21 11.92
N VAL A 92 15.89 19.05 11.87
CA VAL A 92 17.35 19.00 12.03
C VAL A 92 18.05 19.78 10.91
N ARG A 93 17.55 19.70 9.67
CA ARG A 93 18.06 20.52 8.56
C ARG A 93 17.92 22.01 8.85
N ALA A 94 16.76 22.45 9.33
CA ALA A 94 16.51 23.84 9.67
C ALA A 94 17.47 24.33 10.77
N LEU A 95 17.69 23.52 11.81
CA LEU A 95 18.58 23.82 12.94
C LEU A 95 20.06 23.88 12.54
N THR A 96 20.51 23.00 11.64
CA THR A 96 21.88 23.03 11.11
C THR A 96 22.13 24.33 10.33
N GLN A 97 21.17 24.77 9.52
CA GLN A 97 21.32 26.00 8.72
C GLN A 97 21.38 27.28 9.56
N VAL A 98 20.81 27.27 10.76
CA VAL A 98 20.88 28.41 11.71
C VAL A 98 22.00 28.24 12.74
N GLY A 99 22.84 27.20 12.61
CA GLY A 99 23.99 26.96 13.46
C GLY A 99 23.65 26.53 14.89
N ILE A 100 22.44 26.01 15.14
CA ILE A 100 22.09 25.38 16.43
C ILE A 100 22.71 23.99 16.52
N GLY A 101 22.94 23.36 15.36
CA GLY A 101 23.56 22.04 15.26
C GLY A 101 22.72 20.94 15.90
N TYR A 102 23.38 19.80 16.14
CA TYR A 102 22.79 18.52 16.57
C TYR A 102 22.51 18.45 18.08
N SER A 103 21.92 19.51 18.63
CA SER A 103 21.86 19.70 20.08
C SER A 103 20.74 18.90 20.76
N ASN A 104 20.91 18.61 22.05
CA ASN A 104 19.95 17.96 22.93
C ASN A 104 18.68 18.82 23.07
N LEU A 105 17.73 18.66 22.15
CA LEU A 105 16.50 19.44 22.09
C LEU A 105 15.52 18.93 23.13
N TRP A 106 14.86 19.86 23.83
CA TRP A 106 13.61 19.53 24.48
C TRP A 106 12.51 19.33 23.45
N THR A 107 11.68 18.31 23.66
CA THR A 107 10.55 18.01 22.79
C THR A 107 9.24 18.13 23.56
N GLU A 108 8.12 18.22 22.84
CA GLU A 108 6.78 18.24 23.45
C GLU A 108 6.40 16.91 24.14
N ALA A 109 7.12 15.82 23.87
CA ALA A 109 6.70 14.52 24.35
C ALA A 109 6.77 14.42 25.89
N GLN A 110 5.66 14.00 26.48
CA GLN A 110 5.49 13.83 27.92
C GLN A 110 4.90 12.47 28.25
N CYS A 111 5.00 12.07 29.52
CA CYS A 111 4.39 10.85 30.00
C CYS A 111 2.86 10.99 30.06
N ASN A 112 2.13 10.16 29.31
CA ASN A 112 0.69 10.11 29.35
C ASN A 112 0.22 9.18 30.48
N GLY A 113 -0.42 9.77 31.51
CA GLY A 113 -0.87 9.03 32.70
C GLY A 113 -1.95 7.98 32.45
N SER A 114 -2.71 8.07 31.35
CA SER A 114 -3.73 7.05 31.02
C SER A 114 -3.17 5.83 30.30
N THR A 115 -2.13 6.01 29.48
CA THR A 115 -1.53 4.91 28.70
C THR A 115 -0.22 4.42 29.30
N ASN A 116 0.33 5.12 30.30
CA ASN A 116 1.66 4.90 30.86
C ASN A 116 2.75 4.82 29.77
N ARG A 117 2.63 5.66 28.74
CA ARG A 117 3.58 5.76 27.62
C ARG A 117 3.88 7.22 27.29
N TYR A 118 5.07 7.48 26.76
CA TYR A 118 5.40 8.81 26.24
C TYR A 118 4.59 9.09 24.97
N SER A 119 3.95 10.26 24.89
CA SER A 119 3.17 10.68 23.73
C SER A 119 3.43 12.12 23.32
N TRP A 120 3.25 12.39 22.03
CA TRP A 120 3.18 13.72 21.44
C TRP A 120 1.77 14.28 21.69
N GLY A 121 1.63 15.18 22.65
CA GLY A 121 0.32 15.66 23.09
C GLY A 121 -0.58 14.49 23.54
N THR A 122 -1.84 14.50 23.09
CA THR A 122 -2.87 13.51 23.51
C THR A 122 -2.99 12.28 22.61
N SER A 123 -2.31 12.20 21.45
CA SER A 123 -2.73 11.26 20.39
C SER A 123 -1.67 10.24 19.94
N SER A 124 -0.42 10.61 19.70
CA SER A 124 0.56 9.68 19.10
C SER A 124 1.69 9.30 20.06
N GLU A 125 1.98 8.00 20.18
CA GLU A 125 3.04 7.49 21.05
C GLU A 125 4.45 7.74 20.48
N VAL A 126 5.42 7.94 21.37
CA VAL A 126 6.85 7.93 21.02
C VAL A 126 7.33 6.49 20.90
N THR A 127 7.36 5.97 19.68
CA THR A 127 7.64 4.56 19.42
C THR A 127 9.00 4.07 19.90
N GLU A 128 10.00 4.94 19.90
CA GLU A 128 11.39 4.69 20.28
C GLU A 128 11.57 4.51 21.80
N LEU A 129 10.61 4.97 22.60
CA LEU A 129 10.62 4.87 24.05
C LEU A 129 9.64 3.82 24.59
N LYS A 130 9.13 2.91 23.74
CA LYS A 130 8.16 1.87 24.15
C LYS A 130 8.63 0.98 25.31
N SER A 131 9.94 0.73 25.42
CA SER A 131 10.55 -0.07 26.49
C SER A 131 11.02 0.75 27.68
N VAL A 132 10.88 2.08 27.65
CA VAL A 132 11.30 2.98 28.72
C VAL A 132 10.11 3.27 29.62
N ALA A 133 10.29 3.09 30.93
CA ALA A 133 9.25 3.39 31.90
C ALA A 133 8.81 4.86 31.81
N CYS A 134 7.49 5.05 31.66
CA CYS A 134 6.87 6.36 31.65
C CYS A 134 6.79 6.90 33.08
N ASN A 135 7.28 8.12 33.30
CA ASN A 135 7.22 8.79 34.59
C ASN A 135 7.02 10.30 34.37
N SER A 136 6.08 10.91 35.11
CA SER A 136 5.80 12.35 35.05
C SER A 136 6.94 13.24 35.57
N SER A 137 7.93 12.66 36.27
CA SER A 137 9.17 13.35 36.65
C SER A 137 10.25 13.33 35.56
N LEU A 138 9.94 12.82 34.38
CA LEU A 138 10.85 12.75 33.23
C LEU A 138 10.25 13.49 32.03
N ALA A 139 11.12 14.09 31.23
CA ALA A 139 10.81 14.71 29.95
C ALA A 139 11.69 14.12 28.84
N VAL A 140 11.24 14.25 27.60
CA VAL A 140 11.91 13.64 26.45
C VAL A 140 12.86 14.65 25.79
N LYS A 141 14.11 14.22 25.59
CA LYS A 141 15.09 14.89 24.75
C LYS A 141 15.27 14.18 23.42
N PHE A 142 15.59 14.97 22.41
CA PHE A 142 15.98 14.49 21.09
C PHE A 142 17.40 14.92 20.76
N THR A 143 18.18 13.98 20.23
CA THR A 143 19.49 14.26 19.65
C THR A 143 19.50 13.65 18.25
N GLY A 144 19.81 14.44 17.22
CA GLY A 144 19.78 13.96 15.85
C GLY A 144 20.87 14.59 15.01
N HIS A 145 21.46 13.81 14.11
CA HIS A 145 22.45 14.27 13.14
C HIS A 145 22.10 13.88 11.71
N VAL A 146 22.40 14.78 10.77
CA VAL A 146 22.17 14.54 9.34
C VAL A 146 23.31 13.69 8.79
N ILE A 147 22.95 12.60 8.15
CA ILE A 147 23.84 11.75 7.37
C ILE A 147 23.50 11.98 5.90
N PRO A 148 24.41 12.56 5.10
CA PRO A 148 24.22 12.63 3.66
C PRO A 148 24.25 11.20 3.08
N ALA A 149 23.26 10.85 2.29
CA ALA A 149 23.20 9.60 1.56
C ALA A 149 23.85 9.74 0.17
N ALA A 150 24.26 8.61 -0.41
CA ALA A 150 24.99 8.58 -1.68
C ALA A 150 24.17 9.07 -2.89
N ASP A 151 22.84 9.07 -2.78
CA ASP A 151 21.90 9.58 -3.78
C ASP A 151 21.63 11.10 -3.65
N GLY A 152 22.34 11.78 -2.74
CA GLY A 152 22.12 13.20 -2.44
C GLY A 152 20.94 13.47 -1.50
N SER A 153 20.24 12.43 -1.03
CA SER A 153 19.23 12.56 0.03
C SER A 153 19.88 12.70 1.40
N TYR A 154 19.09 13.12 2.39
CA TYR A 154 19.54 13.27 3.77
C TYR A 154 18.76 12.31 4.65
N LYS A 155 19.46 11.55 5.49
CA LYS A 155 18.84 10.78 6.58
C LYS A 155 19.20 11.42 7.91
N VAL A 156 18.31 11.32 8.89
CA VAL A 156 18.63 11.71 10.27
C VAL A 156 18.82 10.46 11.09
N ASN A 157 20.02 10.28 11.63
CA ASN A 157 20.21 9.33 12.72
C ASN A 157 19.91 10.07 14.01
N SER A 158 18.96 9.54 14.79
CA SER A 158 18.45 10.22 15.96
C SER A 158 18.14 9.27 17.10
N VAL A 159 18.16 9.83 18.30
CA VAL A 159 17.89 9.14 19.55
C VAL A 159 16.94 10.01 20.37
N PHE A 160 15.92 9.35 20.94
CA PHE A 160 15.10 9.92 22.00
C PHE A 160 15.56 9.38 23.35
N SER A 161 15.53 10.22 24.37
CA SER A 161 15.90 9.82 25.73
C SER A 161 14.99 10.49 26.75
N ALA A 162 14.49 9.70 27.71
CA ALA A 162 13.77 10.24 28.86
C ALA A 162 14.77 10.64 29.95
N VAL A 163 14.71 11.90 30.40
CA VAL A 163 15.65 12.48 31.37
C VAL A 163 14.89 13.28 32.43
N THR A 164 15.55 13.57 33.56
CA THR A 164 14.95 14.38 34.64
C THR A 164 14.57 15.79 34.18
N LEU A 165 13.57 16.40 34.82
CA LEU A 165 13.09 17.74 34.43
C LEU A 165 14.15 18.85 34.59
N ASP A 166 15.08 18.69 35.53
CA ASP A 166 16.16 19.66 35.83
C ASP A 166 17.32 19.63 34.83
N ASN A 167 17.34 18.63 33.95
CA ASN A 167 18.39 18.45 32.97
C ASN A 167 18.44 19.65 31.99
N LEU A 168 19.60 20.08 31.51
CA LEU A 168 19.67 21.26 30.63
C LEU A 168 19.53 20.86 29.16
N GLY A 169 18.60 21.50 28.43
CA GLY A 169 18.31 21.22 27.02
C GLY A 169 18.12 22.48 26.19
N THR A 170 18.32 22.36 24.89
CA THR A 170 18.08 23.44 23.93
C THR A 170 16.58 23.60 23.68
N THR A 171 16.10 24.83 23.73
CA THR A 171 14.69 25.15 23.46
C THR A 171 14.48 25.49 21.99
N VAL A 172 13.59 24.74 21.34
CA VAL A 172 13.06 25.05 20.01
C VAL A 172 11.55 24.97 20.10
N CYS A 173 10.90 26.05 19.73
CA CYS A 173 9.46 26.17 19.81
C CYS A 173 8.85 26.00 18.42
N GLU A 174 7.70 25.37 18.36
CA GLU A 174 6.95 25.08 17.16
C GLU A 174 5.56 25.68 17.30
N TYR A 175 5.15 26.42 16.27
CA TYR A 175 3.81 26.98 16.14
C TYR A 175 3.17 26.40 14.89
N ASP A 176 2.01 25.78 15.06
CA ASP A 176 1.19 25.36 13.92
C ASP A 176 0.58 26.60 13.26
N VAL A 177 0.98 26.86 12.01
CA VAL A 177 0.33 27.89 11.21
C VAL A 177 -1.09 27.41 10.88
N PRO A 178 -2.12 28.26 11.03
CA PRO A 178 -3.46 27.94 10.58
C PRO A 178 -3.45 27.41 9.15
N ARG A 179 -4.05 26.24 8.97
CA ARG A 179 -4.14 25.56 7.68
C ARG A 179 -5.39 26.01 6.96
N CYS A 180 -5.33 25.99 5.64
CA CYS A 180 -6.52 26.22 4.85
C CYS A 180 -7.42 24.98 4.85
N ASP A 181 -8.72 25.19 4.86
CA ASP A 181 -9.71 24.13 4.71
C ASP A 181 -10.26 24.15 3.28
N MET A 182 -10.20 23.01 2.61
CA MET A 182 -10.77 22.84 1.27
C MET A 182 -12.29 23.02 1.24
N SER A 183 -12.97 22.88 2.39
CA SER A 183 -14.41 23.15 2.53
C SER A 183 -14.79 24.61 2.30
N THR A 184 -13.88 25.56 2.50
CA THR A 184 -14.16 26.99 2.30
C THR A 184 -14.05 27.41 0.84
N ALA A 185 -13.57 26.54 -0.05
CA ALA A 185 -13.52 26.82 -1.47
C ALA A 185 -14.94 26.69 -2.08
N SER A 186 -15.48 27.81 -2.58
CA SER A 186 -16.87 27.93 -3.05
C SER A 186 -17.29 26.92 -4.14
N ASN A 187 -16.32 26.33 -4.86
CA ASN A 187 -16.56 25.40 -5.96
C ASN A 187 -16.05 23.97 -5.69
N PHE A 188 -15.65 23.67 -4.46
CA PHE A 188 -15.16 22.35 -4.07
C PHE A 188 -16.32 21.45 -3.61
N ASN A 189 -16.42 20.25 -4.19
CA ASN A 189 -17.44 19.27 -3.82
C ASN A 189 -16.78 18.04 -3.20
N TRP A 190 -16.86 17.91 -1.88
CA TRP A 190 -16.29 16.79 -1.11
C TRP A 190 -16.80 15.40 -1.51
N THR A 191 -17.97 15.31 -2.15
CA THR A 191 -18.49 14.02 -2.64
C THR A 191 -17.76 13.53 -3.89
N ARG A 192 -17.22 14.45 -4.70
CA ARG A 192 -16.63 14.11 -6.02
C ARG A 192 -15.16 14.51 -6.15
N MET A 193 -14.66 15.30 -5.21
CA MET A 193 -13.32 15.87 -5.23
C MET A 193 -12.64 15.62 -3.89
N GLN A 194 -11.31 15.52 -3.95
CA GLN A 194 -10.43 15.42 -2.80
C GLN A 194 -9.19 16.31 -3.06
N PRO A 195 -8.61 16.95 -2.03
CA PRO A 195 -7.32 17.60 -2.21
C PRO A 195 -6.26 16.54 -2.52
N ASP A 196 -5.32 16.87 -3.41
CA ASP A 196 -4.19 15.99 -3.72
C ASP A 196 -3.16 15.93 -2.58
N VAL A 197 -3.20 16.92 -1.68
CA VAL A 197 -2.35 17.01 -0.49
C VAL A 197 -3.18 17.47 0.70
N ASP A 198 -3.01 16.78 1.83
CA ASP A 198 -3.55 17.15 3.13
C ASP A 198 -2.46 16.86 4.18
N PRO A 199 -2.11 17.81 5.08
CA PRO A 199 -2.66 19.15 5.30
C PRO A 199 -2.31 20.22 4.26
N ILE A 200 -3.22 21.18 4.08
CA ILE A 200 -3.05 22.35 3.21
C ILE A 200 -2.38 23.51 3.97
N ALA A 201 -1.05 23.49 4.00
CA ALA A 201 -0.23 24.53 4.64
C ALA A 201 -0.15 25.84 3.83
N ASP A 202 0.15 26.95 4.49
CA ASP A 202 0.34 28.25 3.84
C ASP A 202 1.44 28.22 2.76
N GLY A 203 1.18 28.91 1.65
CA GLY A 203 2.03 28.97 0.47
C GLY A 203 1.96 27.72 -0.40
N ARG A 204 1.34 26.63 0.05
CA ARG A 204 1.16 25.44 -0.79
C ARG A 204 0.09 25.67 -1.84
N ILE A 205 0.37 25.15 -3.03
CA ILE A 205 -0.58 25.01 -4.11
C ILE A 205 -1.15 23.59 -4.01
N VAL A 206 -2.46 23.50 -3.86
CA VAL A 206 -3.21 22.25 -3.80
C VAL A 206 -4.05 22.13 -5.04
N LYS A 207 -4.06 20.94 -5.62
CA LYS A 207 -4.96 20.59 -6.71
C LYS A 207 -6.17 19.88 -6.11
N ALA A 208 -7.38 20.34 -6.42
CA ALA A 208 -8.55 19.51 -6.22
C ALA A 208 -8.46 18.35 -7.22
N ALA A 209 -8.17 17.14 -6.80
CA ALA A 209 -8.27 15.92 -7.61
C ALA A 209 -9.70 15.38 -7.58
N CYS A 210 -10.05 14.49 -8.53
CA CYS A 210 -11.29 13.74 -8.41
C CYS A 210 -11.16 12.64 -7.37
N ALA A 211 -12.23 12.42 -6.61
CA ALA A 211 -12.33 11.28 -5.70
C ALA A 211 -12.38 9.97 -6.51
N PRO A 212 -12.02 8.82 -5.91
CA PRO A 212 -12.20 7.52 -6.56
C PRO A 212 -13.63 7.35 -7.07
N GLY A 213 -13.80 6.84 -8.30
CA GLY A 213 -15.12 6.78 -8.92
C GLY A 213 -15.53 8.02 -9.71
N PHE A 214 -14.65 9.03 -9.80
CA PHE A 214 -14.90 10.23 -10.58
C PHE A 214 -13.70 10.61 -11.43
N PHE A 215 -13.95 11.32 -12.53
CA PHE A 215 -12.92 11.77 -13.46
C PHE A 215 -13.24 13.15 -14.04
N ARG A 216 -12.25 13.80 -14.64
CA ARG A 216 -12.43 15.04 -15.42
C ARG A 216 -12.09 14.84 -16.87
N THR A 217 -12.91 15.39 -17.76
CA THR A 217 -12.67 15.36 -19.20
C THR A 217 -11.41 16.14 -19.58
N SER A 218 -11.12 17.26 -18.92
CA SER A 218 -9.92 18.04 -19.23
C SER A 218 -8.59 17.34 -18.90
N GLU A 219 -8.59 16.32 -18.04
CA GLU A 219 -7.41 15.50 -17.73
C GLU A 219 -7.15 14.43 -18.80
N VAL A 220 -8.15 14.14 -19.66
CA VAL A 220 -8.05 13.19 -20.77
C VAL A 220 -7.41 13.83 -22.01
N ASP A 221 -7.67 15.13 -22.24
CA ASP A 221 -7.24 15.82 -23.47
C ASP A 221 -5.79 16.32 -23.45
N GLY A 222 -5.05 16.15 -22.34
CA GLY A 222 -3.62 16.50 -22.25
C GLY A 222 -3.28 17.98 -22.49
N THR A 223 -4.28 18.89 -22.47
CA THR A 223 -4.05 20.30 -22.79
C THR A 223 -3.36 21.04 -21.64
N PRO A 224 -2.38 21.92 -21.88
CA PRO A 224 -1.66 22.64 -20.82
C PRO A 224 -2.56 23.49 -19.91
N ASP A 225 -3.70 24.00 -20.42
CA ASP A 225 -4.68 24.75 -19.63
C ASP A 225 -5.42 23.90 -18.58
N SER A 226 -5.46 22.57 -18.75
CA SER A 226 -5.96 21.63 -17.73
C SER A 226 -5.08 21.62 -16.48
N LEU A 227 -3.80 22.05 -16.60
CA LEU A 227 -2.85 22.04 -15.50
C LEU A 227 -3.10 23.18 -14.51
N ILE A 228 -3.65 24.33 -14.90
CA ILE A 228 -3.83 25.51 -14.02
C ILE A 228 -5.22 25.53 -13.36
N ARG A 229 -6.22 24.89 -13.98
CA ARG A 229 -7.57 24.76 -13.42
C ARG A 229 -7.57 23.92 -12.15
N ASN A 230 -8.48 24.23 -11.23
CA ASN A 230 -8.67 23.51 -9.96
C ASN A 230 -7.47 23.55 -8.99
N ARG A 231 -6.59 24.54 -9.16
CA ARG A 231 -5.51 24.83 -8.21
C ARG A 231 -5.92 25.95 -7.27
N TYR A 232 -5.67 25.70 -6.00
CA TYR A 232 -5.90 26.63 -4.92
C TYR A 232 -4.58 26.88 -4.23
N ARG A 233 -4.30 28.15 -3.95
CA ARG A 233 -3.19 28.53 -3.10
C ARG A 233 -3.74 28.79 -1.72
N CYS A 234 -3.14 28.18 -0.71
CA CYS A 234 -3.40 28.60 0.65
C CYS A 234 -2.60 29.87 0.92
N ASP A 235 -3.31 30.93 1.26
CA ASP A 235 -2.71 32.18 1.70
C ASP A 235 -3.11 32.42 3.15
N HIS A 236 -2.11 32.47 4.03
CA HIS A 236 -2.28 32.91 5.41
C HIS A 236 -1.74 34.33 5.55
N VAL A 237 -2.61 35.23 6.02
CA VAL A 237 -2.23 36.61 6.35
C VAL A 237 -2.27 36.74 7.86
N SER A 238 -1.10 36.65 8.49
CA SER A 238 -0.94 37.05 9.90
C SER A 238 -0.71 38.55 10.01
N SER A 239 -1.06 39.13 11.17
CA SER A 239 -0.69 40.50 11.52
C SER A 239 0.26 40.46 12.72
N ALA A 240 0.96 41.57 13.00
CA ALA A 240 1.93 41.66 14.11
C ALA A 240 1.33 41.36 15.50
N SER A 241 0.01 41.29 15.65
CA SER A 241 -0.68 41.07 16.94
C SER A 241 -1.81 40.04 16.89
N SER A 242 -2.03 39.36 15.75
CA SER A 242 -3.13 38.41 15.59
C SER A 242 -2.71 37.19 14.77
N ILE A 243 -3.21 36.03 15.18
CA ILE A 243 -3.05 34.74 14.49
C ILE A 243 -3.30 34.86 12.97
N GLY A 244 -4.27 35.68 12.56
CA GLY A 244 -4.62 35.85 11.15
C GLY A 244 -5.68 34.86 10.69
N THR A 245 -6.01 34.87 9.39
CA THR A 245 -6.93 33.91 8.77
C THR A 245 -6.25 33.22 7.59
N ALA A 246 -6.38 31.90 7.50
CA ALA A 246 -5.94 31.11 6.35
C ALA A 246 -7.11 30.98 5.37
N ASN A 247 -6.90 31.41 4.13
CA ASN A 247 -7.93 31.35 3.09
C ASN A 247 -7.40 30.66 1.84
N LEU A 248 -8.24 29.88 1.18
CA LEU A 248 -7.94 29.37 -0.14
C LEU A 248 -8.25 30.41 -1.20
N VAL A 249 -7.24 30.70 -2.01
CA VAL A 249 -7.36 31.57 -3.16
C VAL A 249 -7.31 30.69 -4.41
N ALA A 250 -8.42 30.67 -5.17
CA ALA A 250 -8.44 30.01 -6.47
C ALA A 250 -7.45 30.70 -7.41
N MET A 251 -6.51 29.94 -7.98
CA MET A 251 -5.48 30.53 -8.86
C MET A 251 -6.04 30.93 -10.23
N ASN A 252 -7.24 30.46 -10.59
CA ASN A 252 -7.97 30.89 -11.78
C ASN A 252 -9.48 30.76 -11.54
N ASN A 253 -10.23 31.82 -11.83
CA ASN A 253 -11.62 32.01 -11.38
C ASN A 253 -12.68 31.61 -12.42
N THR A 254 -12.31 31.10 -13.59
CA THR A 254 -13.23 31.13 -14.74
C THR A 254 -13.99 29.84 -15.03
N VAL A 255 -13.48 28.63 -14.75
CA VAL A 255 -14.28 27.39 -14.88
C VAL A 255 -13.67 26.28 -14.00
N VAL A 256 -14.43 25.78 -13.02
CA VAL A 256 -14.10 24.53 -12.32
C VAL A 256 -14.66 23.38 -13.16
N ASP A 257 -13.78 22.60 -13.79
CA ASP A 257 -14.19 21.36 -14.47
C ASP A 257 -14.64 20.35 -13.41
N HIS A 258 -15.93 20.04 -13.41
CA HIS A 258 -16.54 19.19 -12.39
C HIS A 258 -16.17 17.73 -12.62
N CYS A 259 -15.82 17.03 -11.54
CA CYS A 259 -15.60 15.60 -11.57
C CYS A 259 -16.94 14.90 -11.91
N LYS A 260 -16.94 14.15 -13.01
CA LYS A 260 -18.06 13.34 -13.49
C LYS A 260 -17.97 11.93 -12.91
N PRO A 261 -19.11 11.30 -12.56
CA PRO A 261 -19.10 9.92 -12.11
C PRO A 261 -18.64 9.03 -13.26
N MET A 262 -17.82 8.04 -12.94
CA MET A 262 -17.50 7.01 -13.90
C MET A 262 -18.58 5.92 -13.90
N SER A 263 -18.73 5.24 -15.03
CA SER A 263 -19.67 4.14 -15.20
C SER A 263 -19.06 2.97 -15.97
N CYS A 264 -19.58 1.77 -15.73
CA CYS A 264 -19.26 0.56 -16.46
C CYS A 264 -20.45 0.17 -17.34
N GLN A 265 -20.15 -0.18 -18.60
CA GLN A 265 -21.15 -0.55 -19.59
C GLN A 265 -21.57 -2.02 -19.41
N GLY A 266 -22.87 -2.31 -19.32
CA GLY A 266 -23.38 -3.68 -19.21
C GLY A 266 -23.04 -4.56 -20.41
N SER A 267 -23.05 -3.99 -21.63
CA SER A 267 -22.64 -4.69 -22.85
C SER A 267 -21.19 -5.20 -22.82
N VAL A 268 -20.27 -4.44 -22.21
CA VAL A 268 -18.86 -4.86 -22.05
C VAL A 268 -18.78 -6.07 -21.12
N LEU A 269 -19.58 -6.11 -20.05
CA LEU A 269 -19.62 -7.24 -19.12
C LEU A 269 -20.07 -8.54 -19.79
N LEU A 270 -21.05 -8.45 -20.69
CA LEU A 270 -21.56 -9.58 -21.46
C LEU A 270 -20.56 -10.08 -22.52
N ASN A 271 -19.76 -9.16 -23.07
CA ASN A 271 -18.77 -9.43 -24.12
C ASN A 271 -17.37 -9.78 -23.60
N LEU A 272 -17.08 -9.52 -22.32
CA LEU A 272 -15.92 -10.12 -21.69
C LEU A 272 -16.00 -11.61 -21.98
N ASN A 273 -14.91 -12.19 -22.49
CA ASN A 273 -14.75 -13.64 -22.55
C ASN A 273 -14.81 -14.13 -21.10
N LEU A 274 -16.04 -14.32 -20.61
CA LEU A 274 -16.36 -14.92 -19.35
C LEU A 274 -15.97 -16.39 -19.49
N GLN A 275 -14.66 -16.65 -19.52
CA GLN A 275 -14.08 -17.94 -19.16
C GLN A 275 -14.32 -18.25 -17.67
N VAL A 276 -15.15 -17.44 -17.01
CA VAL A 276 -15.57 -17.56 -15.63
C VAL A 276 -16.85 -18.39 -15.60
N ASP A 277 -16.79 -19.54 -14.94
CA ASP A 277 -17.84 -20.54 -14.89
C ASP A 277 -19.03 -20.09 -13.98
N PHE A 278 -19.86 -19.16 -14.46
CA PHE A 278 -21.09 -18.66 -13.80
C PHE A 278 -22.38 -19.26 -14.36
N LYS A 279 -23.46 -19.29 -13.56
CA LYS A 279 -24.78 -19.72 -14.05
C LYS A 279 -25.25 -18.85 -15.23
N GLU A 280 -25.75 -19.47 -16.28
CA GLU A 280 -26.22 -18.76 -17.49
C GLU A 280 -27.34 -17.76 -17.19
N THR A 281 -28.16 -18.04 -16.17
CA THR A 281 -29.27 -17.19 -15.72
C THR A 281 -28.83 -15.80 -15.26
N TYR A 282 -27.56 -15.58 -14.93
CA TYR A 282 -27.03 -14.26 -14.59
C TYR A 282 -27.02 -13.31 -15.80
N ARG A 283 -26.77 -13.80 -17.03
CA ARG A 283 -26.78 -12.95 -18.23
C ARG A 283 -28.12 -12.24 -18.40
N ASN A 284 -29.21 -12.88 -17.99
CA ASN A 284 -30.56 -12.31 -18.05
C ASN A 284 -30.81 -11.19 -17.02
N ARG A 285 -29.93 -11.04 -16.03
CA ARG A 285 -30.02 -9.98 -15.00
C ARG A 285 -29.21 -8.74 -15.35
N ILE A 286 -28.35 -8.81 -16.36
CA ILE A 286 -27.55 -7.68 -16.83
C ILE A 286 -28.33 -7.00 -17.95
N ASP A 287 -28.68 -5.74 -17.74
CA ASP A 287 -29.14 -4.90 -18.84
C ASP A 287 -27.93 -4.46 -19.69
N PRO A 288 -27.84 -4.85 -20.98
CA PRO A 288 -26.74 -4.48 -21.87
C PRO A 288 -26.66 -2.97 -22.15
N ASN A 289 -27.79 -2.26 -22.05
CA ASN A 289 -27.90 -0.84 -22.36
C ASN A 289 -27.80 0.05 -21.10
N ARG A 290 -27.64 -0.56 -19.92
CA ARG A 290 -27.50 0.17 -18.67
C ARG A 290 -26.03 0.53 -18.41
N GLU A 291 -25.85 1.76 -17.95
CA GLU A 291 -24.63 2.21 -17.29
C GLU A 291 -24.74 1.91 -15.79
N TYR A 292 -23.76 1.18 -15.25
CA TYR A 292 -23.64 0.90 -13.83
C TYR A 292 -22.64 1.88 -13.22
N LEU A 293 -23.03 2.59 -12.17
CA LEU A 293 -22.14 3.56 -11.53
C LEU A 293 -20.99 2.88 -10.80
N PHE A 294 -19.90 3.63 -10.58
CA PHE A 294 -18.80 3.17 -9.74
C PHE A 294 -19.27 2.63 -8.39
N GLY A 295 -18.72 1.49 -7.98
CA GLY A 295 -19.08 0.83 -6.73
C GLY A 295 -20.40 0.07 -6.78
N GLU A 296 -21.17 0.13 -7.88
CA GLU A 296 -22.26 -0.81 -8.07
C GLU A 296 -21.71 -2.23 -8.23
N SER A 297 -22.38 -3.16 -7.55
CA SER A 297 -22.06 -4.57 -7.56
C SER A 297 -23.22 -5.36 -8.12
N ILE A 298 -22.92 -6.28 -9.04
CA ILE A 298 -23.91 -7.23 -9.57
C ILE A 298 -23.71 -8.58 -8.88
N PRO A 299 -24.74 -9.12 -8.18
CA PRO A 299 -24.64 -10.43 -7.56
C PRO A 299 -24.63 -11.53 -8.62
N VAL A 300 -23.67 -12.44 -8.50
CA VAL A 300 -23.48 -13.58 -9.40
C VAL A 300 -23.31 -14.88 -8.61
N GLU A 301 -23.60 -16.00 -9.25
CA GLU A 301 -23.47 -17.32 -8.65
C GLU A 301 -22.64 -18.23 -9.56
N CYS A 302 -21.65 -18.91 -8.97
CA CYS A 302 -20.83 -19.88 -9.68
C CYS A 302 -21.67 -21.08 -10.17
N LYS A 303 -21.28 -21.69 -11.30
CA LYS A 303 -21.88 -22.95 -11.74
C LYS A 303 -21.63 -24.04 -10.70
N THR A 304 -22.47 -25.06 -10.72
CA THR A 304 -22.27 -26.28 -9.94
C THR A 304 -20.84 -26.82 -10.14
N GLY A 305 -20.14 -27.07 -9.03
CA GLY A 305 -18.75 -27.52 -9.04
C GLY A 305 -17.70 -26.41 -9.14
N TYR A 306 -18.11 -25.15 -9.00
CA TYR A 306 -17.23 -24.00 -8.89
C TYR A 306 -17.60 -23.13 -7.68
N VAL A 307 -16.59 -22.50 -7.08
CA VAL A 307 -16.69 -21.68 -5.87
C VAL A 307 -15.91 -20.38 -6.03
N LYS A 308 -16.14 -19.41 -5.16
CA LYS A 308 -15.43 -18.13 -5.17
C LYS A 308 -13.94 -18.32 -4.89
N ILE A 309 -13.06 -17.73 -5.72
CA ILE A 309 -11.60 -17.87 -5.55
C ILE A 309 -11.09 -17.40 -4.17
N THR A 310 -11.72 -16.36 -3.61
CA THR A 310 -11.36 -15.81 -2.29
C THR A 310 -12.00 -16.56 -1.13
N ASN A 311 -13.08 -17.31 -1.36
CA ASN A 311 -13.74 -18.13 -0.35
C ASN A 311 -14.28 -19.42 -0.97
N ARG A 312 -13.55 -20.51 -0.81
CA ARG A 312 -13.83 -21.80 -1.46
C ARG A 312 -15.05 -22.54 -0.90
N THR A 313 -15.74 -21.98 0.08
CA THR A 313 -16.99 -22.55 0.63
C THR A 313 -18.22 -21.77 0.17
N ASP A 314 -18.06 -20.76 -0.68
CA ASP A 314 -19.14 -19.88 -1.13
C ASP A 314 -19.27 -19.94 -2.66
N ILE A 315 -20.51 -20.01 -3.14
CA ILE A 315 -20.87 -19.96 -4.56
C ILE A 315 -21.33 -18.57 -4.99
N ASN A 316 -21.68 -17.73 -4.02
CA ASN A 316 -22.12 -16.36 -4.26
C ASN A 316 -20.90 -15.46 -4.42
N SER A 317 -20.94 -14.64 -5.44
CA SER A 317 -19.91 -13.66 -5.72
C SER A 317 -20.54 -12.36 -6.21
N THR A 318 -19.73 -11.33 -6.36
CA THR A 318 -20.14 -10.05 -6.93
C THR A 318 -19.19 -9.67 -8.05
N ILE A 319 -19.69 -8.93 -9.04
CA ILE A 319 -18.86 -8.25 -10.03
C ILE A 319 -19.04 -6.77 -9.80
N ASP A 320 -17.95 -6.08 -9.51
CA ASP A 320 -17.97 -4.68 -9.12
C ASP A 320 -17.58 -3.80 -10.30
N CYS A 321 -18.26 -2.67 -10.47
CA CYS A 321 -17.79 -1.61 -11.35
C CYS A 321 -16.68 -0.82 -10.64
N ARG A 322 -15.44 -0.92 -11.14
CA ARG A 322 -14.25 -0.28 -10.57
C ARG A 322 -13.55 0.63 -11.56
N GLN A 323 -12.65 1.46 -11.03
CA GLN A 323 -11.84 2.36 -11.84
C GLN A 323 -10.71 1.61 -12.53
N ASN A 324 -10.58 1.82 -13.84
CA ASN A 324 -9.47 1.27 -14.59
C ASN A 324 -8.17 1.96 -14.15
N ALA A 325 -7.18 1.16 -13.74
CA ALA A 325 -5.91 1.66 -13.20
C ALA A 325 -5.06 2.40 -14.25
N LEU A 326 -5.17 2.05 -15.53
CA LEU A 326 -4.42 2.65 -16.63
C LEU A 326 -5.17 3.83 -17.26
N LYS A 327 -6.50 3.80 -17.21
CA LYS A 327 -7.38 4.82 -17.78
C LYS A 327 -8.45 5.24 -16.76
N PRO A 328 -8.14 6.17 -15.85
CA PRO A 328 -9.04 6.53 -14.76
C PRO A 328 -10.41 7.08 -15.19
N ASN A 329 -10.55 7.51 -16.44
CA ASN A 329 -11.81 7.97 -17.04
C ASN A 329 -12.74 6.84 -17.52
N GLU A 330 -12.26 5.59 -17.54
CA GLU A 330 -13.03 4.44 -17.99
C GLU A 330 -13.40 3.53 -16.79
N GLY A 331 -14.66 3.09 -16.77
CA GLY A 331 -15.11 2.01 -15.92
C GLY A 331 -14.65 0.66 -16.40
N GLN A 332 -14.12 -0.14 -15.47
CA GLN A 332 -13.74 -1.51 -15.70
C GLN A 332 -14.50 -2.41 -14.72
N TRP A 333 -15.12 -3.44 -15.26
CA TRP A 333 -15.64 -4.53 -14.46
C TRP A 333 -14.47 -5.28 -13.83
N ASP A 334 -14.52 -5.46 -12.51
CA ASP A 334 -13.57 -6.30 -11.78
C ASP A 334 -14.15 -7.72 -11.68
N PRO A 335 -13.73 -8.66 -12.56
CA PRO A 335 -14.28 -9.99 -12.55
C PRO A 335 -13.73 -10.75 -11.34
N ILE A 336 -14.62 -11.23 -10.47
CA ILE A 336 -14.24 -12.29 -9.54
C ILE A 336 -14.25 -13.62 -10.29
N PHE A 337 -13.18 -14.40 -10.17
CA PHE A 337 -13.08 -15.70 -10.81
C PHE A 337 -13.73 -16.78 -9.94
N CYS A 338 -14.67 -17.54 -10.50
CA CYS A 338 -15.05 -18.84 -9.96
C CYS A 338 -13.91 -19.84 -10.24
N THR A 339 -13.51 -20.59 -9.23
CA THR A 339 -12.51 -21.64 -9.32
C THR A 339 -13.17 -23.00 -9.13
N PRO A 340 -12.76 -24.06 -9.84
CA PRO A 340 -13.36 -25.37 -9.66
C PRO A 340 -13.14 -25.88 -8.22
N VAL A 341 -14.11 -26.64 -7.72
CA VAL A 341 -14.02 -27.29 -6.41
C VAL A 341 -12.89 -28.32 -6.44
N GLY A 342 -12.02 -28.27 -5.42
CA GLY A 342 -10.90 -29.19 -5.30
C GLY A 342 -11.30 -30.49 -4.63
N CYS A 343 -10.91 -31.62 -5.22
CA CYS A 343 -10.90 -32.88 -4.50
C CYS A 343 -9.74 -32.91 -3.52
N ASN A 344 -10.03 -33.33 -2.29
CA ASN A 344 -9.01 -33.38 -1.26
C ASN A 344 -7.89 -34.37 -1.66
N LYS A 345 -6.63 -33.90 -1.67
CA LYS A 345 -5.47 -34.75 -1.95
C LYS A 345 -5.34 -35.88 -0.92
N SER A 346 -5.63 -35.61 0.36
CA SER A 346 -5.58 -36.64 1.40
C SER A 346 -6.75 -37.62 1.35
N ALA A 347 -7.79 -37.40 0.54
CA ALA A 347 -8.90 -38.36 0.39
C ALA A 347 -8.60 -39.50 -0.61
N MET A 348 -7.60 -39.33 -1.49
CA MET A 348 -7.14 -40.43 -2.35
C MET A 348 -6.31 -41.48 -1.58
N SER A 349 -5.99 -41.20 -0.31
CA SER A 349 -4.96 -41.88 0.50
C SER A 349 -5.28 -43.33 0.87
N GLY A 350 -6.51 -43.80 0.70
CA GLY A 350 -6.84 -45.20 0.92
C GLY A 350 -6.26 -46.12 -0.16
N ALA A 351 -6.06 -45.58 -1.37
CA ALA A 351 -5.69 -46.36 -2.55
C ALA A 351 -4.46 -45.81 -3.30
N TYR A 352 -4.12 -44.53 -3.13
CA TYR A 352 -2.98 -43.91 -3.82
C TYR A 352 -1.76 -43.77 -2.91
N ASP A 353 -0.65 -44.38 -3.32
CA ASP A 353 0.64 -44.24 -2.65
C ASP A 353 1.53 -43.24 -3.42
N TYR A 354 1.74 -42.06 -2.81
CA TYR A 354 2.56 -40.98 -3.36
C TYR A 354 4.03 -41.36 -3.61
N ASN A 355 4.54 -42.42 -2.99
CA ASN A 355 5.93 -42.85 -3.16
C ASN A 355 6.11 -43.77 -4.37
N THR A 356 5.10 -44.56 -4.70
CA THR A 356 5.19 -45.60 -5.74
C THR A 356 4.35 -45.29 -6.98
N MET A 357 3.46 -44.30 -6.90
CA MET A 357 2.54 -43.90 -7.96
C MET A 357 2.70 -42.43 -8.33
N GLN A 358 2.38 -42.11 -9.58
CA GLN A 358 2.40 -40.75 -10.10
C GLN A 358 1.14 -40.47 -10.94
N MET A 359 0.53 -39.32 -10.70
CA MET A 359 -0.43 -38.72 -11.63
C MET A 359 0.34 -38.05 -12.77
N TYR A 360 0.04 -38.37 -14.02
CA TYR A 360 0.83 -37.87 -15.17
C TYR A 360 0.00 -37.17 -16.25
N LYS A 361 -1.32 -37.33 -16.21
CA LYS A 361 -2.26 -36.74 -17.16
C LYS A 361 -3.58 -36.49 -16.46
N ALA A 362 -4.26 -35.41 -16.82
CA ALA A 362 -5.66 -35.21 -16.46
C ALA A 362 -6.48 -34.78 -17.68
N TYR A 363 -7.78 -35.04 -17.66
CA TYR A 363 -8.72 -34.69 -18.71
C TYR A 363 -9.91 -33.96 -18.09
N ASP A 364 -10.13 -32.71 -18.50
CA ASP A 364 -11.30 -31.91 -18.15
C ASP A 364 -12.50 -32.41 -18.97
N ARG A 365 -13.43 -33.07 -18.28
CA ARG A 365 -14.62 -33.67 -18.91
C ARG A 365 -15.62 -32.65 -19.45
N LEU A 366 -15.58 -31.40 -19.00
CA LEU A 366 -16.52 -30.36 -19.45
C LEU A 366 -15.91 -29.46 -20.53
N LYS A 367 -14.59 -29.25 -20.51
CA LYS A 367 -13.90 -28.36 -21.46
C LYS A 367 -13.19 -29.11 -22.59
N ASP A 368 -13.29 -30.45 -22.62
CA ASP A 368 -12.60 -31.33 -23.57
C ASP A 368 -11.09 -31.01 -23.68
N ARG A 369 -10.46 -30.73 -22.54
CA ARG A 369 -9.06 -30.31 -22.45
C ARG A 369 -8.24 -31.37 -21.74
N THR A 370 -7.10 -31.74 -22.33
CA THR A 370 -6.11 -32.59 -21.68
C THR A 370 -5.03 -31.74 -21.04
N TYR A 371 -4.75 -32.00 -19.76
CA TYR A 371 -3.62 -31.45 -19.02
C TYR A 371 -2.48 -32.47 -18.95
N THR A 372 -1.25 -31.99 -19.08
CA THR A 372 -0.05 -32.84 -19.03
C THR A 372 0.66 -32.74 -17.68
N SER A 373 1.76 -33.45 -17.50
CA SER A 373 2.55 -33.44 -16.26
C SER A 373 3.16 -32.08 -15.90
N SER A 374 3.22 -31.12 -16.83
CA SER A 374 3.61 -29.73 -16.53
C SER A 374 2.48 -28.93 -15.83
N GLU A 375 1.24 -29.40 -15.93
CA GLU A 375 0.04 -28.74 -15.39
C GLU A 375 -0.58 -29.54 -14.22
N THR A 376 0.24 -30.26 -13.46
CA THR A 376 -0.20 -31.10 -12.32
C THR A 376 -1.03 -30.35 -11.28
N HIS A 377 -0.82 -29.04 -11.15
CA HIS A 377 -1.63 -28.19 -10.28
C HIS A 377 -3.12 -28.17 -10.67
N MET A 378 -3.47 -28.49 -11.93
CA MET A 378 -4.86 -28.56 -12.41
C MET A 378 -5.54 -29.88 -12.07
N PHE A 379 -4.81 -30.94 -11.77
CA PHE A 379 -5.37 -32.30 -11.63
C PHE A 379 -6.41 -32.47 -10.51
N PRO A 380 -6.26 -31.88 -9.31
CA PRO A 380 -7.12 -32.19 -8.17
C PRO A 380 -8.43 -31.39 -8.16
N TYR A 381 -9.00 -31.08 -9.32
CA TYR A 381 -10.17 -30.21 -9.44
C TYR A 381 -11.28 -30.89 -10.24
N TYR A 382 -12.54 -30.63 -9.86
CA TYR A 382 -13.70 -30.99 -10.67
C TYR A 382 -13.62 -30.23 -12.02
N PRO A 383 -13.97 -30.85 -13.17
CA PRO A 383 -14.48 -32.20 -13.39
C PRO A 383 -13.39 -33.15 -13.93
N ASN A 384 -12.16 -33.07 -13.40
CA ASN A 384 -11.05 -33.79 -14.04
C ASN A 384 -11.11 -35.30 -13.83
N THR A 385 -10.73 -36.04 -14.87
CA THR A 385 -10.33 -37.45 -14.81
C THR A 385 -8.81 -37.50 -14.79
N VAL A 386 -8.22 -38.04 -13.74
CA VAL A 386 -6.77 -38.13 -13.54
C VAL A 386 -6.29 -39.54 -13.81
N TYR A 387 -5.19 -39.65 -14.56
CA TYR A 387 -4.52 -40.90 -14.90
C TYR A 387 -3.32 -41.10 -14.00
N VAL A 388 -3.28 -42.26 -13.35
CA VAL A 388 -2.27 -42.69 -12.41
C VAL A 388 -1.52 -43.88 -12.99
N ARG A 389 -0.21 -43.89 -12.84
CA ARG A 389 0.66 -45.02 -13.18
C ARG A 389 1.70 -45.26 -12.10
N CYS A 390 2.36 -46.40 -12.14
CA CYS A 390 3.52 -46.65 -11.29
C CYS A 390 4.68 -45.69 -11.64
N SER A 391 5.37 -45.20 -10.62
CA SER A 391 6.48 -44.24 -10.78
C SER A 391 7.70 -44.88 -11.43
N THR A 392 7.94 -46.18 -11.18
CA THR A 392 9.06 -46.91 -11.78
C THR A 392 8.68 -47.49 -13.15
N PRO A 393 9.46 -47.24 -14.21
CA PRO A 393 9.25 -47.88 -15.51
C PRO A 393 9.24 -49.42 -15.42
N GLY A 394 8.37 -50.07 -16.19
CA GLY A 394 8.23 -51.53 -16.20
C GLY A 394 7.41 -52.11 -15.03
N GLN A 395 6.86 -51.27 -14.15
CA GLN A 395 5.88 -51.69 -13.15
C GLN A 395 4.44 -51.55 -13.66
N PHE A 396 3.58 -52.44 -13.18
CA PHE A 396 2.14 -52.45 -13.44
C PHE A 396 1.36 -52.62 -12.12
N PHE A 397 0.07 -52.27 -12.13
CA PHE A 397 -0.83 -52.52 -11.01
C PHE A 397 -1.16 -54.01 -10.90
N ARG A 398 -1.55 -54.52 -9.73
CA ARG A 398 -1.77 -55.96 -9.47
C ARG A 398 -2.64 -56.70 -10.51
N ASP A 399 -3.55 -56.01 -11.18
CA ASP A 399 -4.38 -56.54 -12.27
C ASP A 399 -3.75 -56.45 -13.66
N ARG A 400 -2.42 -56.23 -13.74
CA ARG A 400 -1.60 -56.09 -14.95
C ARG A 400 -1.93 -54.90 -15.84
N LYS A 401 -2.62 -53.88 -15.32
CA LYS A 401 -2.82 -52.61 -16.03
C LYS A 401 -1.64 -51.66 -15.80
N TYR A 402 -1.33 -50.83 -16.79
CA TYR A 402 -0.28 -49.80 -16.70
C TYR A 402 -0.79 -48.50 -16.10
N ASP A 403 -2.08 -48.22 -16.29
CA ASP A 403 -2.74 -47.00 -15.86
C ASP A 403 -4.06 -47.30 -15.14
N LYS A 404 -4.38 -46.42 -14.19
CA LYS A 404 -5.63 -46.38 -13.43
C LYS A 404 -6.19 -44.98 -13.50
N THR A 405 -7.50 -44.87 -13.36
CA THR A 405 -8.21 -43.61 -13.56
C THR A 405 -9.07 -43.27 -12.37
N PHE A 406 -8.93 -42.04 -11.89
CA PHE A 406 -9.72 -41.46 -10.81
C PHE A 406 -10.45 -40.24 -11.33
N GLN A 407 -11.68 -40.05 -10.90
CA GLN A 407 -12.45 -38.85 -11.20
C GLN A 407 -12.57 -38.01 -9.95
N CYS A 408 -12.34 -36.72 -10.10
CA CYS A 408 -12.82 -35.74 -9.14
C CYS A 408 -14.28 -35.45 -9.48
N ASN A 409 -15.20 -35.90 -8.62
CA ASN A 409 -16.65 -35.77 -8.78
C ASN A 409 -17.24 -35.02 -7.60
N LEU A 410 -18.33 -34.31 -7.81
CA LEU A 410 -19.08 -33.72 -6.70
C LEU A 410 -19.71 -34.81 -5.85
N VAL A 411 -19.73 -34.59 -4.54
CA VAL A 411 -20.44 -35.46 -3.60
C VAL A 411 -21.94 -35.45 -3.95
N PRO A 412 -22.67 -36.58 -3.86
CA PRO A 412 -24.10 -36.60 -4.12
C PRO A 412 -24.83 -35.51 -3.33
N ASN A 413 -25.70 -34.75 -4.01
CA ASN A 413 -26.44 -33.59 -3.47
C ASN A 413 -25.59 -32.39 -3.02
N SER A 414 -24.28 -32.37 -3.30
CA SER A 414 -23.41 -31.22 -3.04
C SER A 414 -23.10 -30.43 -4.31
N THR A 415 -23.01 -29.12 -4.18
CA THR A 415 -22.56 -28.20 -5.25
C THR A 415 -21.14 -27.69 -5.04
N ILE A 416 -20.59 -27.85 -3.83
CA ILE A 416 -19.34 -27.22 -3.37
C ILE A 416 -18.32 -28.21 -2.79
N GLU A 417 -18.67 -29.49 -2.67
CA GLU A 417 -17.77 -30.52 -2.16
C GLU A 417 -17.50 -31.56 -3.25
N ALA A 418 -16.23 -31.90 -3.42
CA ALA A 418 -15.80 -32.90 -4.37
C ALA A 418 -14.96 -33.99 -3.70
N THR A 419 -15.14 -35.22 -4.17
CA THR A 419 -14.42 -36.41 -3.72
C THR A 419 -13.84 -37.18 -4.90
N TRP A 420 -12.80 -37.94 -4.62
CA TRP A 420 -12.25 -38.90 -5.57
C TRP A 420 -13.16 -40.12 -5.66
N SER A 421 -13.39 -40.58 -6.88
CA SER A 421 -14.04 -41.86 -7.16
C SER A 421 -13.25 -42.62 -8.23
N PRO A 422 -12.96 -43.92 -8.03
CA PRO A 422 -12.36 -44.74 -9.09
C PRO A 422 -13.33 -44.89 -10.27
N VAL A 423 -12.78 -44.91 -11.50
CA VAL A 423 -13.57 -45.20 -12.70
C VAL A 423 -13.68 -46.71 -12.92
N GLU A 424 -14.74 -47.15 -13.58
CA GLU A 424 -14.96 -48.54 -13.98
C GLU A 424 -13.67 -49.22 -14.48
N GLY A 425 -13.34 -50.37 -13.87
CA GLY A 425 -12.08 -51.09 -14.11
C GLY A 425 -10.89 -50.68 -13.22
N THR A 426 -11.04 -49.68 -12.36
CA THR A 426 -10.11 -49.34 -11.27
C THR A 426 -10.63 -49.92 -9.96
N LEU A 427 -10.09 -51.08 -9.55
CA LEU A 427 -10.36 -51.65 -8.23
C LEU A 427 -9.34 -51.12 -7.23
N GLU A 428 -9.78 -50.48 -6.15
CA GLU A 428 -8.86 -49.96 -5.11
C GLU A 428 -7.97 -51.06 -4.53
N SER A 429 -8.48 -52.28 -4.39
CA SER A 429 -7.71 -53.47 -3.96
C SER A 429 -6.58 -53.89 -4.91
N SER A 430 -6.56 -53.37 -6.14
CA SER A 430 -5.51 -53.62 -7.14
C SER A 430 -4.44 -52.53 -7.20
N MET A 431 -4.57 -51.48 -6.38
CA MET A 431 -3.70 -50.30 -6.35
C MET A 431 -2.38 -50.59 -5.62
N GLN A 432 -1.59 -51.53 -6.15
CA GLN A 432 -0.24 -51.81 -5.68
C GLN A 432 0.66 -52.05 -6.89
N CYS A 433 1.77 -51.33 -6.97
CA CYS A 433 2.75 -51.47 -8.03
C CYS A 433 3.58 -52.73 -7.86
N GLN A 434 3.65 -53.55 -8.92
CA GLN A 434 4.42 -54.79 -8.97
C GLN A 434 5.39 -54.75 -10.15
N ARG A 435 6.53 -55.43 -10.00
CA ARG A 435 7.45 -55.67 -11.13
C ARG A 435 7.04 -56.96 -11.82
N GLU A 436 7.30 -57.03 -13.11
CA GLU A 436 7.30 -58.28 -13.85
C GLU A 436 8.36 -59.20 -13.22
N PHE A 437 7.94 -60.14 -12.38
CA PHE A 437 8.78 -61.27 -12.04
C PHE A 437 8.86 -62.13 -13.29
N GLY A 438 9.92 -61.94 -14.07
CA GLY A 438 10.28 -62.84 -15.14
C GLY A 438 10.25 -64.26 -14.61
N ALA A 439 9.38 -65.08 -15.19
CA ALA A 439 9.42 -66.52 -15.05
C ALA A 439 10.74 -67.05 -15.62
N LEU A 440 11.80 -67.01 -14.81
CA LEU A 440 13.00 -67.83 -14.99
C LEU A 440 13.24 -68.60 -13.70
N GLY A 441 12.26 -69.43 -13.34
CA GLY A 441 12.56 -70.75 -12.82
C GLY A 441 13.11 -71.59 -13.96
N GLY A 442 14.41 -71.45 -14.24
CA GLY A 442 15.10 -72.13 -15.34
C GLY A 442 16.45 -72.64 -14.87
N ARG A 443 16.54 -73.96 -14.71
CA ARG A 443 17.73 -74.72 -14.33
C ARG A 443 18.96 -74.29 -15.15
N SER A 444 20.11 -74.30 -14.48
CA SER A 444 21.45 -74.44 -15.06
C SER A 444 21.44 -75.37 -16.28
N TRP A 445 21.66 -74.79 -17.46
CA TRP A 445 22.28 -75.47 -18.61
C TRP A 445 23.41 -74.58 -19.11
N LEU A 446 24.57 -74.72 -18.45
CA LEU A 446 25.86 -74.46 -19.06
C LEU A 446 26.07 -75.52 -20.15
N GLN A 447 25.83 -75.17 -21.41
CA GLN A 447 26.46 -75.85 -22.55
C GLN A 447 27.03 -74.79 -23.50
N SER A 448 28.32 -74.55 -23.30
CA SER A 448 29.36 -74.25 -24.29
C SER A 448 28.94 -74.02 -25.75
N CYS A 449 29.22 -72.82 -26.27
CA CYS A 449 29.78 -72.66 -27.61
C CYS A 449 31.04 -71.78 -27.56
N PRO A 450 32.08 -72.09 -28.37
CA PRO A 450 33.44 -71.64 -28.15
C PRO A 450 33.74 -70.28 -28.80
N LYS A 451 34.73 -69.58 -28.23
CA LYS A 451 35.42 -68.45 -28.87
C LYS A 451 36.00 -68.87 -30.23
N GLN A 452 35.64 -68.17 -31.30
CA GLN A 452 36.48 -68.07 -32.50
C GLN A 452 37.12 -66.69 -32.54
N LYS A 453 38.46 -66.69 -32.59
CA LYS A 453 39.33 -65.55 -32.84
C LYS A 453 39.10 -65.03 -34.26
N SER A 454 39.02 -63.72 -34.43
CA SER A 454 39.33 -63.06 -35.70
C SER A 454 40.85 -63.02 -35.88
N GLN A 455 41.30 -63.40 -37.09
CA GLN A 455 42.50 -62.82 -37.70
C GLN A 455 42.23 -61.37 -38.07
#